data_AF-A0A9E3DRA1-F1
#
_entry.id   AF-A0A9E3DRA1-F1
#
_cell.length_a   1.000
_cell.length_b   1.000
_cell.length_c   1.000
_cell.angle_alpha   90.00
_cell.angle_beta   90.00
_cell.angle_gamma   90.00
#
_symmetry.space_group_name_H-M   'P 1'
#
loop_
_entity.id
_entity.type
_entity.pdbx_description
1 polymer ?
#
loop_
_entity_poly.entity_id
_entity_poly.type
_entity_poly.pdbx_seq_one_letter_code
_entity_poly.pdbx_strand_id
1 'polypeptide(L)'
;MVNHRLKRVMHGAVVVTAATAVASLSPGSATADPPPASAADPQQRFQELSSQADQIGQQYLAAKDALAARRDDLARATADIQKDDQDLRAAQADEEKFRGQVDQLAAASYGGAQFTQLSALLTGESAKDFLDQSTALQMVASRNLAVLNTYDAAVSKAADAKAKATDAQKRASDAADAAA
;
A
#
# COMPACT_ATOMS: atom_id res chain seq x y z
N MET A 1 -13.84 -6.84 29.89
CA MET A 1 -13.46 -8.05 29.13
C MET A 1 -12.12 -7.77 28.46
N VAL A 2 -11.05 -8.37 28.98
CA VAL A 2 -9.66 -8.17 28.53
C VAL A 2 -9.24 -9.42 27.77
N ASN A 3 -9.13 -9.33 26.43
CA ASN A 3 -8.66 -10.44 25.61
C ASN A 3 -7.14 -10.32 25.41
N HIS A 4 -6.40 -11.15 26.11
CA HIS A 4 -4.98 -11.40 25.82
C HIS A 4 -4.88 -12.18 24.50
N ARG A 5 -4.36 -11.53 23.45
CA ARG A 5 -4.04 -12.20 22.20
C ARG A 5 -2.74 -13.00 22.35
N LEU A 6 -2.88 -14.28 22.02
CA LEU A 6 -1.89 -15.35 21.99
C LEU A 6 -0.58 -14.92 21.29
N LYS A 7 0.52 -14.89 22.03
CA LYS A 7 1.88 -14.89 21.46
C LYS A 7 2.23 -16.34 21.10
N ARG A 8 2.18 -16.70 19.82
CA ARG A 8 2.86 -17.92 19.34
C ARG A 8 4.33 -17.57 19.13
N VAL A 9 5.16 -18.00 20.06
CA VAL A 9 6.61 -18.00 19.89
C VAL A 9 6.98 -19.40 19.38
N MET A 10 7.15 -19.55 18.07
CA MET A 10 7.73 -20.76 17.48
C MET A 10 9.25 -20.67 17.61
N HIS A 11 9.79 -21.22 18.69
CA HIS A 11 11.21 -21.53 18.82
C HIS A 11 11.51 -22.78 17.99
N GLY A 12 12.06 -22.60 16.79
CA GLY A 12 12.72 -23.67 16.05
C GLY A 12 14.11 -23.90 16.63
N ALA A 13 14.22 -24.73 17.66
CA ALA A 13 15.52 -25.16 18.19
C ALA A 13 16.05 -26.32 17.34
N VAL A 14 17.01 -26.01 16.49
CA VAL A 14 17.83 -26.99 15.75
C VAL A 14 18.65 -27.80 16.75
N VAL A 15 18.47 -29.12 16.77
CA VAL A 15 19.27 -30.05 17.55
C VAL A 15 20.63 -30.22 16.86
N VAL A 16 21.68 -29.63 17.43
CA VAL A 16 23.07 -29.89 17.01
C VAL A 16 23.61 -31.05 17.86
N THR A 17 23.60 -32.25 17.31
CA THR A 17 24.21 -33.43 17.94
C THR A 17 25.72 -33.37 17.70
N ALA A 18 26.48 -32.87 18.67
CA ALA A 18 27.94 -32.92 18.63
C ALA A 18 28.42 -34.35 18.94
N ALA A 19 28.80 -35.10 17.91
CA ALA A 19 29.49 -36.39 18.08
C ALA A 19 30.98 -36.12 18.33
N THR A 20 31.40 -36.10 19.59
CA THR A 20 32.81 -36.09 19.99
C THR A 20 33.38 -37.50 19.89
N ALA A 21 34.12 -37.81 18.82
CA ALA A 21 34.95 -39.00 18.74
C ALA A 21 36.34 -38.68 19.32
N VAL A 22 36.64 -39.24 20.49
CA VAL A 22 37.97 -39.18 21.12
C VAL A 22 38.80 -40.32 20.53
N ALA A 23 39.78 -40.01 19.67
CA ALA A 23 40.72 -41.00 19.16
C ALA A 23 41.98 -41.01 20.05
N SER A 24 42.07 -42.00 20.95
CA SER A 24 43.29 -42.31 21.71
C SER A 24 44.33 -42.96 20.80
N LEU A 25 45.52 -42.35 20.70
CA LEU A 25 46.68 -42.91 20.00
C LEU A 25 47.35 -43.99 20.87
N SER A 26 47.38 -45.23 20.39
CA SER A 26 48.23 -46.31 20.90
C SER A 26 49.14 -46.82 19.77
N PRO A 27 50.46 -46.97 19.96
CA PRO A 27 51.36 -47.50 18.95
C PRO A 27 51.30 -49.03 18.95
N GLY A 28 50.54 -49.60 18.02
CA GLY A 28 50.41 -51.04 17.80
C GLY A 28 50.66 -51.39 16.34
N SER A 29 51.42 -52.46 16.12
CA SER A 29 51.98 -52.94 14.86
C SER A 29 50.97 -53.04 13.70
N ALA A 30 51.47 -52.77 12.48
CA ALA A 30 50.75 -52.90 11.23
C ALA A 30 50.26 -54.34 10.99
N THR A 31 48.95 -54.54 11.11
CA THR A 31 48.21 -55.61 10.44
C THR A 31 47.08 -54.94 9.65
N ALA A 32 47.11 -55.08 8.33
CA ALA A 32 46.07 -54.59 7.44
C ALA A 32 44.79 -55.39 7.69
N ASP A 33 43.91 -54.84 8.53
CA ASP A 33 42.52 -55.27 8.63
C ASP A 33 41.83 -54.85 7.32
N PRO A 34 41.16 -55.74 6.57
CA PRO A 34 40.42 -55.34 5.38
C PRO A 34 39.39 -54.28 5.78
N PRO A 35 39.32 -53.13 5.08
CA PRO A 35 38.40 -52.08 5.47
C PRO A 35 36.97 -52.65 5.48
N PRO A 36 36.17 -52.32 6.50
CA PRO A 36 34.76 -52.70 6.49
C PRO A 36 34.15 -52.18 5.18
N ALA A 37 33.36 -53.02 4.51
CA ALA A 37 32.76 -52.78 3.18
C ALA A 37 31.79 -51.57 3.10
N SER A 38 31.82 -50.70 4.11
CA SER A 38 30.98 -49.52 4.31
C SER A 38 31.78 -48.24 4.60
N ALA A 39 33.12 -48.29 4.57
CA ALA A 39 33.94 -47.08 4.69
C ALA A 39 33.96 -46.37 3.32
N ALA A 40 33.01 -45.45 3.10
CA ALA A 40 33.07 -44.54 1.97
C ALA A 40 34.45 -43.89 1.92
N ASP A 41 35.06 -43.89 0.74
CA ASP A 41 36.40 -43.36 0.50
C ASP A 41 36.47 -41.90 1.04
N PRO A 42 37.43 -41.55 1.91
CA PRO A 42 37.57 -40.19 2.45
C PRO A 42 37.54 -39.09 1.38
N GLN A 43 38.01 -39.41 0.18
CA GLN A 43 37.99 -38.49 -0.96
C GLN A 43 36.57 -38.27 -1.53
N GLN A 44 35.73 -39.31 -1.55
CA GLN A 44 34.31 -39.18 -1.92
C GLN A 44 33.55 -38.35 -0.88
N ARG A 45 33.81 -38.57 0.41
CA ARG A 45 33.21 -37.77 1.49
C ARG A 45 33.58 -36.28 1.40
N PHE A 46 34.85 -35.98 1.11
CA PHE A 46 35.30 -34.60 0.90
C PHE A 46 34.57 -33.94 -0.28
N GLN A 47 34.48 -34.62 -1.43
CA GLN A 47 33.78 -34.10 -2.61
C GLN A 47 32.29 -33.85 -2.33
N GLU A 48 31.65 -34.75 -1.60
CA GLU A 48 30.24 -34.62 -1.21
C GLU A 48 30.01 -33.42 -0.28
N LEU A 49 30.89 -33.20 0.70
CA LEU A 49 30.85 -32.01 1.57
C LEU A 49 31.14 -30.71 0.80
N SER A 50 32.11 -30.71 -0.11
CA SER A 50 32.38 -29.55 -0.96
C SER A 50 31.18 -29.19 -1.83
N SER A 51 30.55 -30.19 -2.46
CA SER A 51 29.34 -29.95 -3.25
C SER A 51 28.18 -29.43 -2.39
N GLN A 52 28.02 -29.91 -1.16
CA GLN A 52 27.00 -29.39 -0.23
C GLN A 52 27.31 -27.96 0.18
N ALA A 53 28.57 -27.63 0.46
CA ALA A 53 28.98 -26.27 0.80
C ALA A 53 28.71 -25.29 -0.36
N ASP A 54 28.99 -25.69 -1.60
CA ASP A 54 28.67 -24.89 -2.79
C ASP A 54 27.16 -24.70 -2.97
N GLN A 55 26.36 -25.73 -2.75
CA GLN A 55 24.89 -25.64 -2.79
C GLN A 55 24.35 -24.69 -1.72
N ILE A 56 24.84 -24.80 -0.48
CA ILE A 56 24.44 -23.91 0.62
C ILE A 56 24.87 -22.47 0.32
N GLY A 57 26.07 -22.27 -0.21
CA GLY A 57 26.57 -20.96 -0.63
C GLY A 57 25.69 -20.32 -1.70
N GLN A 58 25.29 -21.09 -2.73
CA GLN A 58 24.37 -20.61 -3.76
C GLN A 58 22.98 -20.30 -3.20
N GLN A 59 22.44 -21.14 -2.32
CA GLN A 59 21.16 -20.88 -1.65
C GLN A 59 21.22 -19.62 -0.78
N TYR A 60 22.33 -19.40 -0.07
CA TYR A 60 22.55 -18.20 0.74
C TYR A 60 22.58 -16.93 -0.12
N LEU A 61 23.31 -16.94 -1.24
CA LEU A 61 23.35 -15.82 -2.17
C LEU A 61 21.96 -15.54 -2.75
N ALA A 62 21.25 -16.59 -3.20
CA ALA A 62 19.89 -16.45 -3.70
C ALA A 62 18.93 -15.88 -2.64
N ALA A 63 19.04 -16.33 -1.39
CA ALA A 63 18.23 -15.81 -0.29
C ALA A 63 18.54 -14.35 0.02
N LYS A 64 19.82 -13.95 -0.05
CA LYS A 64 20.26 -12.57 0.14
C LYS A 64 19.73 -11.65 -0.96
N ASP A 65 19.78 -12.09 -2.22
CA ASP A 65 19.26 -11.35 -3.35
C ASP A 65 17.73 -11.22 -3.29
N ALA A 66 17.04 -12.30 -2.91
CA ALA A 66 15.59 -12.27 -2.66
C ALA A 66 15.22 -11.29 -1.55
N LEU A 67 15.96 -11.27 -0.44
CA LEU A 67 15.74 -10.32 0.66
C LEU A 67 15.96 -8.86 0.21
N ALA A 68 16.98 -8.60 -0.59
CA ALA A 68 17.23 -7.27 -1.14
C ALA A 68 16.07 -6.82 -2.05
N ALA A 69 15.62 -7.69 -2.97
CA ALA A 69 14.48 -7.41 -3.85
C ALA A 69 13.19 -7.12 -3.06
N ARG A 70 12.91 -7.91 -2.01
CA ARG A 70 11.74 -7.69 -1.12
C ARG A 70 11.81 -6.36 -0.36
N ARG A 71 12.99 -5.93 0.07
CA ARG A 71 13.17 -4.62 0.70
C ARG A 71 12.90 -3.47 -0.27
N ASP A 72 13.34 -3.61 -1.51
CA ASP A 72 13.09 -2.61 -2.55
C ASP A 72 11.60 -2.55 -2.93
N ASP A 73 10.92 -3.71 -3.01
CA ASP A 73 9.46 -3.78 -3.20
C ASP A 73 8.71 -3.06 -2.07
N LEU A 74 9.08 -3.31 -0.81
CA LEU A 74 8.47 -2.67 0.35
C LEU A 74 8.69 -1.15 0.35
N ALA A 75 9.90 -0.70 -0.01
CA ALA A 75 10.21 0.72 -0.10
C ALA A 75 9.36 1.42 -1.19
N ARG A 76 9.22 0.79 -2.37
CA ARG A 76 8.34 1.29 -3.43
C ARG A 76 6.89 1.35 -3.00
N ALA A 77 6.36 0.28 -2.41
CA ALA A 77 4.98 0.23 -1.96
C ALA A 77 4.69 1.30 -0.87
N THR A 78 5.66 1.56 0.02
CA THR A 78 5.55 2.61 1.04
C THR A 78 5.51 4.01 0.40
N ALA A 79 6.32 4.26 -0.63
CA ALA A 79 6.32 5.52 -1.36
C ALA A 79 5.00 5.73 -2.12
N ASP A 80 4.46 4.68 -2.76
CA ASP A 80 3.15 4.71 -3.42
C ASP A 80 2.04 5.11 -2.44
N ILE A 81 1.98 4.47 -1.27
CA ILE A 81 0.99 4.80 -0.22
C ILE A 81 1.10 6.27 0.19
N GLN A 82 2.31 6.77 0.45
CA GLN A 82 2.48 8.17 0.87
C GLN A 82 1.99 9.15 -0.19
N LYS A 83 2.26 8.86 -1.47
CA LYS A 83 1.81 9.69 -2.58
C LYS A 83 0.28 9.64 -2.72
N ASP A 84 -0.31 8.45 -2.69
CA ASP A 84 -1.75 8.28 -2.85
C ASP A 84 -2.53 8.88 -1.67
N ASP A 85 -1.99 8.82 -0.44
CA ASP A 85 -2.55 9.48 0.73
C ASP A 85 -2.49 11.03 0.65
N GLN A 86 -1.48 11.58 -0.02
CA GLN A 86 -1.41 13.02 -0.29
C GLN A 86 -2.45 13.42 -1.33
N ASP A 87 -2.57 12.65 -2.41
CA ASP A 87 -3.56 12.87 -3.46
C ASP A 87 -4.99 12.79 -2.90
N LEU A 88 -5.26 11.81 -2.02
CA LEU A 88 -6.53 11.67 -1.33
C LEU A 88 -6.86 12.89 -0.47
N ARG A 89 -5.92 13.35 0.36
CA ARG A 89 -6.12 14.54 1.21
C ARG A 89 -6.37 15.80 0.40
N ALA A 90 -5.64 16.00 -0.70
CA ALA A 90 -5.86 17.12 -1.60
C ALA A 90 -7.25 17.06 -2.24
N ALA A 91 -7.68 15.88 -2.71
CA ALA A 91 -9.00 15.70 -3.30
C ALA A 91 -10.14 15.91 -2.30
N GLN A 92 -9.98 15.48 -1.04
CA GLN A 92 -10.94 15.73 0.03
C GLN A 92 -11.06 17.23 0.36
N ALA A 93 -9.94 17.96 0.38
CA ALA A 93 -9.95 19.41 0.58
C ALA A 93 -10.65 20.16 -0.57
N ASP A 94 -10.44 19.71 -1.82
CA ASP A 94 -11.15 20.22 -2.99
C ASP A 94 -12.66 19.97 -2.84
N GLU A 95 -13.07 18.73 -2.50
CA GLU A 95 -14.46 18.35 -2.27
C GLU A 95 -15.13 19.22 -1.20
N GLU A 96 -14.51 19.39 -0.03
CA GLU A 96 -15.06 20.22 1.05
C GLU A 96 -15.24 21.68 0.64
N LYS A 97 -14.27 22.24 -0.08
CA LYS A 97 -14.35 23.61 -0.59
C LYS A 97 -15.52 23.77 -1.55
N PHE A 98 -15.69 22.85 -2.50
CA PHE A 98 -16.78 22.93 -3.47
C PHE A 98 -18.13 22.63 -2.82
N ARG A 99 -18.20 21.72 -1.84
CA ARG A 99 -19.41 21.50 -1.02
C ARG A 99 -19.84 22.80 -0.36
N GLY A 100 -18.92 23.54 0.26
CA GLY A 100 -19.22 24.85 0.86
C GLY A 100 -19.77 25.88 -0.14
N GLN A 101 -19.31 25.86 -1.40
CA GLN A 101 -19.86 26.72 -2.45
C GLN A 101 -21.28 26.32 -2.86
N VAL A 102 -21.55 25.01 -2.96
CA VAL A 102 -22.89 24.48 -3.22
C VAL A 102 -23.83 24.78 -2.05
N ASP A 103 -23.38 24.66 -0.82
CA ASP A 103 -24.15 24.99 0.38
C ASP A 103 -24.51 26.49 0.42
N GLN A 104 -23.57 27.37 0.08
CA GLN A 104 -23.84 28.82 -0.05
C GLN A 104 -24.86 29.12 -1.14
N LEU A 105 -24.75 28.44 -2.29
CA LEU A 105 -25.71 28.57 -3.38
C LEU A 105 -27.11 28.11 -2.94
N ALA A 106 -27.19 26.97 -2.26
CA ALA A 106 -28.45 26.45 -1.72
C ALA A 106 -29.04 27.40 -0.69
N ALA A 107 -28.24 27.91 0.24
CA ALA A 107 -28.67 28.88 1.24
C ALA A 107 -29.17 30.19 0.60
N ALA A 108 -28.50 30.69 -0.45
CA ALA A 108 -28.95 31.89 -1.16
C ALA A 108 -30.25 31.67 -1.94
N SER A 109 -30.43 30.47 -2.50
CA SER A 109 -31.63 30.11 -3.27
C SER A 109 -32.85 29.87 -2.38
N TYR A 110 -32.67 29.19 -1.24
CA TYR A 110 -33.75 28.87 -0.31
C TYR A 110 -33.96 29.93 0.79
N GLY A 111 -32.98 30.79 1.07
CA GLY A 111 -33.03 31.85 2.08
C GLY A 111 -33.85 33.08 1.70
N GLY A 112 -34.62 33.02 0.60
CA GLY A 112 -35.57 34.06 0.22
C GLY A 112 -35.04 35.18 -0.67
N ALA A 113 -33.70 35.33 -0.83
CA ALA A 113 -33.12 36.36 -1.70
C ALA A 113 -33.63 36.27 -3.15
N GLN A 114 -33.76 35.05 -3.66
CA GLN A 114 -34.26 34.79 -5.01
C GLN A 114 -35.78 35.02 -5.11
N PHE A 115 -36.54 34.77 -4.04
CA PHE A 115 -37.99 34.98 -3.98
C PHE A 115 -38.35 36.48 -3.90
N THR A 116 -37.56 37.27 -3.17
CA THR A 116 -37.66 38.74 -3.15
C THR A 116 -37.34 39.34 -4.51
N GLN A 117 -36.33 38.82 -5.22
CA GLN A 117 -36.02 39.24 -6.60
C GLN A 117 -37.15 38.93 -7.59
N LEU A 118 -37.73 37.73 -7.55
CA LEU A 118 -38.86 37.36 -8.42
C LEU A 118 -40.10 38.22 -8.15
N SER A 119 -40.35 38.55 -6.87
CA SER A 119 -41.45 39.42 -6.49
C SER A 119 -41.24 40.85 -7.00
N ALA A 120 -40.02 41.38 -6.92
CA ALA A 120 -39.66 42.69 -7.48
C ALA A 120 -39.79 42.72 -9.01
N LEU A 121 -39.49 41.60 -9.69
CA LEU A 121 -39.56 41.47 -11.15
C LEU A 121 -41.00 41.44 -11.67
N LEU A 122 -41.96 40.87 -10.90
CA LEU A 122 -43.39 40.96 -11.22
C LEU A 122 -43.97 42.37 -11.01
N THR A 123 -43.35 43.20 -10.16
CA THR A 123 -43.83 44.55 -9.83
C THR A 123 -43.10 45.67 -10.58
N GLY A 124 -42.05 45.36 -11.36
CA GLY A 124 -41.23 46.35 -12.06
C GLY A 124 -41.87 46.92 -13.33
N GLU A 125 -41.80 48.23 -13.53
CA GLU A 125 -42.57 48.98 -14.54
C GLU A 125 -41.93 49.11 -15.95
N SER A 126 -40.84 48.41 -16.30
CA SER A 126 -40.19 48.61 -17.62
C SER A 126 -39.72 47.33 -18.34
N ALA A 127 -40.04 47.21 -19.64
CA ALA A 127 -39.62 46.08 -20.49
C ALA A 127 -38.09 46.00 -20.68
N LYS A 128 -37.38 47.11 -20.45
CA LYS A 128 -35.93 47.20 -20.57
C LYS A 128 -35.25 46.59 -19.33
N ASP A 129 -35.79 46.82 -18.13
CA ASP A 129 -35.31 46.19 -16.89
C ASP A 129 -35.49 44.67 -16.90
N PHE A 130 -36.58 44.17 -17.49
CA PHE A 130 -36.82 42.73 -17.63
C PHE A 130 -35.74 42.05 -18.50
N LEU A 131 -35.35 42.66 -19.63
CA LEU A 131 -34.29 42.13 -20.50
C LEU A 131 -32.92 42.12 -19.79
N ASP A 132 -32.58 43.20 -19.09
CA ASP A 132 -31.32 43.30 -18.36
C ASP A 132 -31.28 42.29 -17.18
N GLN A 133 -32.39 42.07 -16.47
CA GLN A 133 -32.51 41.04 -15.43
C GLN A 133 -32.52 39.60 -15.97
N SER A 134 -33.13 39.34 -17.13
CA SER A 134 -33.12 38.00 -17.75
C SER A 134 -31.70 37.58 -18.16
N THR A 135 -30.90 38.54 -18.66
CA THR A 135 -29.48 38.33 -18.97
C THR A 135 -28.66 38.06 -17.71
N ALA A 136 -28.92 38.81 -16.64
CA ALA A 136 -28.27 38.59 -15.34
C ALA A 136 -28.63 37.22 -14.74
N LEU A 137 -29.89 36.80 -14.82
CA LEU A 137 -30.36 35.49 -14.37
C LEU A 137 -29.69 34.36 -15.15
N GLN A 138 -29.56 34.51 -16.48
CA GLN A 138 -28.91 33.51 -17.31
C GLN A 138 -27.41 33.40 -17.00
N MET A 139 -26.74 34.51 -16.68
CA MET A 139 -25.36 34.51 -16.19
C MET A 139 -25.23 33.81 -14.82
N VAL A 140 -26.16 34.04 -13.89
CA VAL A 140 -26.18 33.36 -12.58
C VAL A 140 -26.41 31.87 -12.75
N ALA A 141 -27.40 31.47 -13.57
CA ALA A 141 -27.67 30.06 -13.86
C ALA A 141 -26.46 29.36 -14.47
N SER A 142 -25.77 30.01 -15.42
CA SER A 142 -24.54 29.48 -16.02
C SER A 142 -23.41 29.30 -15.01
N ARG A 143 -23.23 30.26 -14.08
CA ARG A 143 -22.25 30.15 -12.99
C ARG A 143 -22.60 29.02 -12.03
N ASN A 144 -23.87 28.87 -11.66
CA ASN A 144 -24.32 27.81 -10.76
C ASN A 144 -24.08 26.42 -11.37
N LEU A 145 -24.40 26.25 -12.66
CA LEU A 145 -24.10 25.02 -13.40
C LEU A 145 -22.59 24.73 -13.40
N ALA A 146 -21.75 25.75 -13.60
CA ALA A 146 -20.30 25.58 -13.55
C ALA A 146 -19.80 25.14 -12.16
N VAL A 147 -20.36 25.70 -11.08
CA VAL A 147 -20.04 25.28 -9.70
C VAL A 147 -20.42 23.82 -9.46
N LEU A 148 -21.63 23.41 -9.88
CA LEU A 148 -22.08 22.02 -9.73
C LEU A 148 -21.22 21.03 -10.53
N ASN A 149 -20.86 21.37 -11.77
CA ASN A 149 -19.97 20.54 -12.58
C ASN A 149 -18.57 20.42 -11.95
N THR A 150 -18.07 21.51 -11.35
CA THR A 150 -16.77 21.50 -10.67
C THR A 150 -16.82 20.65 -9.40
N TYR A 151 -17.93 20.72 -8.65
CA TYR A 151 -18.15 19.87 -7.48
C TYR A 151 -18.20 18.38 -7.86
N ASP A 152 -18.95 18.01 -8.90
CA ASP A 152 -19.06 16.63 -9.38
C ASP A 152 -17.69 16.07 -9.81
N ALA A 153 -16.91 16.87 -10.55
CA ALA A 153 -15.54 16.51 -10.92
C ALA A 153 -14.63 16.32 -9.69
N ALA A 154 -14.77 17.15 -8.66
CA ALA A 154 -13.99 17.02 -7.43
C ALA A 154 -14.36 15.75 -6.63
N VAL A 155 -15.66 15.43 -6.54
CA VAL A 155 -16.14 14.19 -5.91
C VAL A 155 -15.62 12.96 -6.67
N SER A 156 -15.67 12.96 -8.00
CA SER A 156 -15.11 11.88 -8.82
C SER A 156 -13.61 11.71 -8.56
N LYS A 157 -12.85 12.82 -8.54
CA LYS A 157 -11.41 12.80 -8.25
C LYS A 157 -11.11 12.26 -6.85
N ALA A 158 -11.91 12.61 -5.85
CA ALA A 158 -11.78 12.09 -4.48
C ALA A 158 -12.08 10.59 -4.40
N ALA A 159 -13.10 10.12 -5.12
CA ALA A 159 -13.42 8.69 -5.21
C ALA A 159 -12.29 7.89 -5.87
N ASP A 160 -11.74 8.39 -6.98
CA ASP A 160 -10.60 7.77 -7.68
C ASP A 160 -9.34 7.72 -6.80
N ALA A 161 -9.03 8.82 -6.11
CA ALA A 161 -7.89 8.89 -5.20
C ALA A 161 -8.04 7.88 -4.05
N LYS A 162 -9.24 7.74 -3.49
CA LYS A 162 -9.54 6.76 -2.44
C LYS A 162 -9.37 5.33 -2.93
N ALA A 163 -9.81 5.03 -4.16
CA ALA A 163 -9.64 3.72 -4.76
C ALA A 163 -8.14 3.38 -4.95
N LYS A 164 -7.35 4.33 -5.45
CA LYS A 164 -5.89 4.17 -5.60
C LYS A 164 -5.18 3.93 -4.27
N ALA A 165 -5.48 4.74 -3.25
CA ALA A 165 -4.90 4.55 -1.92
C ALA A 165 -5.24 3.17 -1.32
N THR A 166 -6.48 2.72 -1.50
CA THR A 166 -6.92 1.38 -1.04
C THR A 166 -6.17 0.26 -1.76
N ASP A 167 -6.01 0.37 -3.08
CA ASP A 167 -5.25 -0.59 -3.89
C ASP A 167 -3.76 -0.60 -3.52
N ALA A 168 -3.14 0.57 -3.34
CA ALA A 168 -1.75 0.69 -2.90
C ALA A 168 -1.54 0.04 -1.53
N GLN A 169 -2.47 0.26 -0.59
CA GLN A 169 -2.43 -0.38 0.73
C GLN A 169 -2.53 -1.91 0.62
N LYS A 170 -3.40 -2.42 -0.26
CA LYS A 170 -3.52 -3.86 -0.52
C LYS A 170 -2.23 -4.43 -1.13
N ARG A 171 -1.68 -3.80 -2.17
CA ARG A 171 -0.41 -4.20 -2.80
C ARG A 171 0.75 -4.23 -1.79
N ALA A 172 0.81 -3.25 -0.89
CA ALA A 172 1.81 -3.22 0.16
C ALA A 172 1.63 -4.38 1.17
N SER A 173 0.39 -4.71 1.56
CA SER A 173 0.11 -5.87 2.41
C SER A 173 0.52 -7.17 1.74
N ASP A 174 0.12 -7.37 0.48
CA ASP A 174 0.46 -8.57 -0.29
C ASP A 174 1.99 -8.73 -0.45
N ALA A 175 2.71 -7.61 -0.66
CA ALA A 175 4.17 -7.60 -0.74
C ALA A 175 4.85 -7.91 0.62
N ALA A 176 4.29 -7.42 1.72
CA ALA A 176 4.77 -7.71 3.07
C ALA A 176 4.56 -9.19 3.43
N ASP A 177 3.41 -9.76 3.09
CA ASP A 177 3.10 -11.17 3.32
C ASP A 177 3.98 -12.09 2.47
N ALA A 178 4.32 -11.70 1.24
CA ALA A 178 5.24 -12.44 0.37
C ALA A 178 6.73 -12.32 0.79
N ALA A 179 7.04 -11.43 1.75
CA ALA A 179 8.36 -11.23 2.32
C ALA A 179 8.54 -11.88 3.71
N ALA A 180 7.45 -12.33 4.35
CA ALA A 180 7.42 -13.01 5.64
C ALA A 180 7.60 -14.53 5.51
#